data_AF-A0A7J4AXX3-F1
#
_entry.id   AF-A0A7J4AXX3-F1
#
_cell.length_a   1.000
_cell.length_b   1.000
_cell.length_c   1.000
_cell.angle_alpha   90.00
_cell.angle_beta   90.00
_cell.angle_gamma   90.00
#
_symmetry.space_group_name_H-M   'P 1'
#
loop_
_entity.id
_entity.type
_entity.pdbx_description
1 polymer ?
#
loop_
_entity_poly.entity_id
_entity_poly.type
_entity_poly.pdbx_seq_one_letter_code
_entity_poly.pdbx_strand_id
1 'polypeptide(L)'
;MRLVSSLNKVVIVFKQFANKLASNTYLIGFLSLLWFIYRSGTKPSRITYPCQRAALVTSYNFLIVPVICFLTRCFEKLGLGKLVSANRLKKALTGRKIRVVLVILVSLSVLSLSILVYFEMVSNIPYFGQETSSGEKLATVAILRVGERNIEEVLEEALSYLGGIENIVPEGAKVLIKPNLVDGSPPPTTTPPDIVEALANIVNKRNPSVIWIAEGSSDGNTMVDFRKLGYFEVANRTGAILVDLNYGELVEVPVEDGGIVYNKFVLNKIVTEADVFISVPVMKTHYLAIVTLGMKNLIGIAPGAVYARPGWAAKWKLHEEAERKNDLYLGGVITDLCKARRIDLTVIDGRIGMEGYGPQWGTPVKTDLIIVGKDPVATDAVASLVMGFDPEKILSIKIGSQRGLGTSDLSKIEIKGLSIKEAFHQFKCAPGHEAFQLKTQPQGKALVMLITIILLISTVFLVIANAILSTEHNHINRKDYNFKHQKHAIKFNENNPAG
;
A
#
# COMPACT_ATOMS: atom_id res chain seq x y z
N MET A 1 -25.85 15.71 55.19
CA MET A 1 -25.62 17.07 54.62
C MET A 1 -24.20 17.29 54.10
N ARG A 2 -23.13 16.80 54.73
CA ARG A 2 -21.73 17.01 54.26
C ARG A 2 -21.42 16.42 52.86
N LEU A 3 -21.92 15.23 52.52
CA LEU A 3 -21.71 14.60 51.19
C LEU A 3 -22.35 15.35 50.01
N VAL A 4 -23.54 15.93 50.20
CA VAL A 4 -24.26 16.68 49.17
C VAL A 4 -23.56 18.01 48.86
N SER A 5 -22.94 18.64 49.87
CA SER A 5 -22.13 19.85 49.67
C SER A 5 -20.82 19.55 48.93
N SER A 6 -20.21 18.37 49.15
CA SER A 6 -19.01 17.93 48.43
C SER A 6 -19.31 17.59 46.97
N LEU A 7 -20.44 16.93 46.67
CA LEU A 7 -20.85 16.62 45.29
C LEU A 7 -21.19 17.88 44.48
N ASN A 8 -21.88 18.87 45.08
CA ASN A 8 -22.13 20.15 44.42
C ASN A 8 -20.83 20.93 44.16
N LYS A 9 -19.87 20.90 45.09
CA LYS A 9 -18.53 21.48 44.86
C LYS A 9 -17.80 20.78 43.70
N VAL A 10 -17.87 19.44 43.63
CA VAL A 10 -17.28 18.68 42.53
C VAL A 10 -17.94 19.02 41.18
N VAL A 11 -19.28 19.10 41.11
CA VAL A 11 -20.00 19.46 39.88
C VAL A 11 -19.67 20.88 39.42
N ILE A 12 -19.55 21.84 40.35
CA ILE A 12 -19.15 23.22 40.03
C ILE A 12 -17.71 23.29 39.51
N VAL A 13 -16.78 22.58 40.15
CA VAL A 13 -15.38 22.47 39.71
C VAL A 13 -15.31 21.80 38.33
N PHE A 14 -16.09 20.74 38.10
CA PHE A 14 -16.14 20.06 36.81
C PHE A 14 -16.72 20.94 35.70
N LYS A 15 -17.73 21.76 36.00
CA LYS A 15 -18.34 22.70 35.06
C LYS A 15 -17.40 23.85 34.70
N GLN A 16 -16.66 24.37 35.69
CA GLN A 16 -15.62 25.38 35.46
C GLN A 16 -14.44 24.80 34.66
N PHE A 17 -14.00 23.59 34.99
CA PHE A 17 -12.95 22.89 34.25
C PHE A 17 -13.39 22.55 32.82
N ALA A 18 -14.60 22.02 32.63
CA ALA A 18 -15.17 21.71 31.32
C ALA A 18 -15.36 22.96 30.46
N ASN A 19 -15.81 24.08 31.03
CA ASN A 19 -15.92 25.34 30.28
C ASN A 19 -14.55 25.90 29.89
N LYS A 20 -13.55 25.80 30.77
CA LYS A 20 -12.17 26.25 30.51
C LYS A 20 -11.50 25.38 29.44
N LEU A 21 -11.66 24.06 29.54
CA LEU A 21 -11.19 23.10 28.56
C LEU A 21 -11.90 23.31 27.22
N ALA A 22 -13.24 23.41 27.23
CA ALA A 22 -14.06 23.66 26.04
C ALA A 22 -13.69 24.97 25.35
N SER A 23 -13.48 26.07 26.07
CA SER A 23 -13.13 27.36 25.43
C SER A 23 -11.82 27.30 24.64
N ASN A 24 -10.83 26.54 25.13
CA ASN A 24 -9.54 26.38 24.46
C ASN A 24 -9.58 25.31 23.37
N THR A 25 -10.17 24.14 23.64
CA THR A 25 -10.22 23.04 22.65
C THR A 25 -11.22 23.30 21.53
N TYR A 26 -12.32 24.01 21.81
CA TYR A 26 -13.29 24.43 20.80
C TYR A 26 -12.71 25.47 19.86
N LEU A 27 -12.00 26.48 20.39
CA LEU A 27 -11.32 27.48 19.57
C LEU A 27 -10.20 26.84 18.73
N ILE A 28 -9.38 25.98 19.33
CA ILE A 28 -8.34 25.24 18.61
C ILE A 28 -8.95 24.34 17.54
N GLY A 29 -10.05 23.64 17.84
CA GLY A 29 -10.79 22.83 16.87
C GLY A 29 -11.37 23.68 15.73
N PHE A 30 -11.93 24.85 16.05
CA PHE A 30 -12.50 25.76 15.05
C PHE A 30 -11.41 26.31 14.12
N LEU A 31 -10.30 26.78 14.68
CA LEU A 31 -9.15 27.25 13.92
C LEU A 31 -8.53 26.13 13.08
N SER A 32 -8.51 24.90 13.60
CA SER A 32 -8.07 23.71 12.87
C SER A 32 -9.02 23.35 11.73
N LEU A 33 -10.33 23.52 11.91
CA LEU A 33 -11.34 23.34 10.86
C LEU A 33 -11.21 24.39 9.76
N LEU A 34 -11.05 25.66 10.13
CA LEU A 34 -10.81 26.75 9.19
C LEU A 34 -9.51 26.54 8.42
N TRP A 35 -8.44 26.15 9.11
CA TRP A 35 -7.16 25.81 8.49
C TRP A 35 -7.29 24.62 7.53
N PHE A 36 -8.05 23.60 7.92
CA PHE A 36 -8.35 22.43 7.10
C PHE A 36 -9.10 22.81 5.82
N ILE A 37 -10.20 23.55 5.95
CA ILE A 37 -11.04 24.00 4.83
C ILE A 37 -10.26 24.95 3.92
N TYR A 38 -9.54 25.92 4.49
CA TYR A 38 -8.76 26.90 3.73
C TYR A 38 -7.67 26.23 2.88
N ARG A 39 -6.96 25.24 3.44
CA ARG A 39 -5.86 24.58 2.72
C ARG A 39 -6.33 23.46 1.81
N SER A 40 -7.41 22.75 2.16
CA SER A 40 -7.90 21.59 1.43
C SER A 40 -9.03 21.89 0.42
N GLY A 41 -9.75 23.00 0.58
CA GLY A 41 -10.97 23.30 -0.19
C GLY A 41 -10.75 23.46 -1.69
N THR A 42 -9.71 24.17 -2.12
CA THR A 42 -9.44 24.37 -3.56
C THR A 42 -8.62 23.23 -4.17
N LYS A 43 -8.04 22.34 -3.36
CA LYS A 43 -7.27 21.16 -3.79
C LYS A 43 -7.45 20.02 -2.78
N PRO A 44 -8.45 19.14 -2.96
CA PRO A 44 -8.79 18.06 -2.03
C PRO A 44 -7.64 17.09 -1.72
N SER A 45 -6.62 17.01 -2.57
CA SER A 45 -5.42 16.19 -2.35
C SER A 45 -4.65 16.56 -1.08
N ARG A 46 -4.72 17.82 -0.62
CA ARG A 46 -3.97 18.31 0.55
C ARG A 46 -4.46 17.76 1.88
N ILE A 47 -5.67 17.18 1.93
CA ILE A 47 -6.22 16.50 3.11
C ILE A 47 -5.26 15.42 3.65
N THR A 48 -4.45 14.84 2.76
CA THR A 48 -3.50 13.77 3.08
C THR A 48 -2.22 14.23 3.79
N TYR A 49 -1.91 15.54 3.78
CA TYR A 49 -0.70 16.06 4.42
C TYR A 49 -0.74 15.84 5.94
N PRO A 50 0.39 15.53 6.59
CA PRO A 50 0.42 15.28 8.04
C PRO A 50 -0.22 16.39 8.86
N CYS A 51 0.02 17.66 8.50
CA CYS A 51 -0.57 18.81 9.17
C CYS A 51 -2.07 18.99 8.90
N GLN A 52 -2.57 18.54 7.74
CA GLN A 52 -4.00 18.58 7.40
C GLN A 52 -4.75 17.42 8.04
N ARG A 53 -4.14 16.24 8.16
CA ARG A 53 -4.67 15.12 8.95
C ARG A 53 -4.72 15.49 10.43
N ALA A 54 -3.67 16.09 10.97
CA ALA A 54 -3.66 16.58 12.34
C ALA A 54 -4.70 17.68 12.56
N ALA A 55 -4.84 18.63 11.63
CA ALA A 55 -5.85 19.68 11.69
C ALA A 55 -7.28 19.10 11.60
N LEU A 56 -7.52 18.10 10.76
CA LEU A 56 -8.81 17.41 10.66
C LEU A 56 -9.15 16.68 11.97
N VAL A 57 -8.20 15.93 12.54
CA VAL A 57 -8.39 15.25 13.83
C VAL A 57 -8.64 16.27 14.94
N THR A 58 -7.91 17.38 14.95
CA THR A 58 -8.06 18.43 15.95
C THR A 58 -9.36 19.22 15.77
N SER A 59 -9.83 19.37 14.53
CA SER A 59 -11.10 20.02 14.19
C SER A 59 -12.32 19.30 14.78
N TYR A 60 -12.17 18.01 15.08
CA TYR A 60 -13.19 17.20 15.73
C TYR A 60 -13.63 17.76 17.09
N ASN A 61 -12.72 18.42 17.82
CA ASN A 61 -13.04 19.08 19.09
C ASN A 61 -14.11 20.16 18.92
N PHE A 62 -14.16 20.84 17.77
CA PHE A 62 -15.20 21.82 17.47
C PHE A 62 -16.59 21.18 17.27
N LEU A 63 -16.65 19.95 16.75
CA LEU A 63 -17.91 19.26 16.52
C LEU A 63 -18.41 18.53 17.77
N ILE A 64 -17.50 17.93 18.53
CA ILE A 64 -17.84 17.15 19.73
C ILE A 64 -18.18 18.00 20.94
N VAL A 65 -17.48 19.11 21.17
CA VAL A 65 -17.64 19.89 22.41
C VAL A 65 -19.06 20.48 22.55
N PRO A 66 -19.69 21.07 21.51
CA PRO A 66 -21.08 21.51 21.58
C PRO A 66 -22.06 20.38 21.87
N VAL A 67 -21.81 19.20 21.30
CA VAL A 67 -22.62 18.00 21.53
C VAL A 67 -22.50 17.55 22.98
N ILE A 68 -21.29 17.48 23.53
CA ILE A 68 -21.07 17.16 24.96
C ILE A 68 -21.74 18.22 25.84
N CYS A 69 -21.56 19.51 25.56
CA CYS A 69 -22.19 20.58 26.34
C CYS A 69 -23.72 20.54 26.26
N PHE A 70 -24.28 20.25 25.09
CA PHE A 70 -25.72 20.06 24.88
C PHE A 70 -26.24 18.85 25.66
N LEU A 71 -25.55 17.70 25.57
CA LEU A 71 -25.86 16.50 26.34
C LEU A 71 -25.80 16.79 27.84
N THR A 72 -24.75 17.45 28.32
CA THR A 72 -24.57 17.79 29.74
C THR A 72 -25.71 18.70 30.23
N ARG A 73 -26.12 19.70 29.44
CA ARG A 73 -27.28 20.55 29.72
C ARG A 73 -28.61 19.80 29.66
N CYS A 74 -28.75 18.84 28.74
CA CYS A 74 -29.90 17.94 28.70
C CYS A 74 -29.97 17.07 29.95
N PHE A 75 -28.84 16.49 30.38
CA PHE A 75 -28.73 15.69 31.61
C PHE A 75 -29.05 16.54 32.86
N GLU A 76 -28.58 17.79 32.93
CA GLU A 76 -28.90 18.74 34.01
C GLU A 76 -30.40 19.09 34.03
N LYS A 77 -30.99 19.49 32.88
CA LYS A 77 -32.42 19.83 32.76
C LYS A 77 -33.35 18.64 33.00
N LEU A 78 -32.90 17.43 32.72
CA LEU A 78 -33.62 16.19 33.02
C LEU A 78 -33.51 15.77 34.50
N GLY A 79 -32.70 16.47 35.32
CA GLY A 79 -32.60 16.23 36.76
C GLY A 79 -31.79 14.98 37.14
N LEU A 80 -30.99 14.45 36.23
CA LEU A 80 -30.26 13.18 36.39
C LEU A 80 -29.14 13.23 37.47
N GLY A 81 -28.69 14.42 37.87
CA GLY A 81 -27.78 14.57 39.03
C GLY A 81 -28.41 14.22 40.38
N LYS A 82 -29.75 14.17 40.49
CA LYS A 82 -30.48 13.74 41.69
C LYS A 82 -30.86 12.24 41.67
N LEU A 83 -30.40 11.49 40.68
CA LEU A 83 -30.88 10.16 40.30
C LEU A 83 -29.91 9.01 40.60
N VAL A 84 -29.07 9.16 41.62
CA VAL A 84 -28.15 8.11 42.12
C VAL A 84 -28.85 7.09 43.05
N SER A 85 -30.18 7.18 43.18
CA SER A 85 -31.00 6.17 43.86
C SER A 85 -31.83 5.40 42.83
N ALA A 86 -31.56 4.10 42.70
CA ALA A 86 -32.19 3.19 41.73
C ALA A 86 -33.73 3.23 41.73
N ASN A 87 -34.35 3.59 42.86
CA ASN A 87 -35.81 3.65 43.00
C ASN A 87 -36.46 4.96 42.50
N ARG A 88 -35.71 6.05 42.32
CA ARG A 88 -36.25 7.31 41.76
C ARG A 88 -36.12 7.38 40.23
N LEU A 89 -35.18 6.63 39.63
CA LEU A 89 -34.97 6.54 38.19
C LEU A 89 -36.18 5.90 37.48
N LYS A 90 -36.78 4.89 38.12
CA LYS A 90 -38.05 4.28 37.67
C LYS A 90 -39.24 5.24 37.67
N LYS A 91 -39.26 6.26 38.54
CA LYS A 91 -40.43 7.14 38.75
C LYS A 91 -40.36 8.48 38.00
N ALA A 92 -39.14 8.96 37.68
CA ALA A 92 -38.92 10.28 37.07
C ALA A 92 -38.85 10.27 35.54
N LEU A 93 -38.70 9.09 34.93
CA LEU A 93 -38.58 8.94 33.49
C LEU A 93 -39.96 8.65 32.87
N THR A 94 -40.72 9.71 32.57
CA THR A 94 -41.91 9.58 31.72
C THR A 94 -41.52 9.21 30.29
N GLY A 95 -42.36 8.43 29.60
CA GLY A 95 -42.02 7.81 28.31
C GLY A 95 -41.49 8.77 27.25
N ARG A 96 -41.92 10.04 27.24
CA ARG A 96 -41.45 11.05 26.28
C ARG A 96 -40.01 11.52 26.51
N LYS A 97 -39.54 11.59 27.77
CA LYS A 97 -38.17 12.00 28.11
C LYS A 97 -37.16 10.88 27.85
N ILE A 98 -37.55 9.62 28.11
CA ILE A 98 -36.79 8.43 27.74
C ILE A 98 -36.59 8.37 26.22
N ARG A 99 -37.65 8.62 25.44
CA ARG A 99 -37.60 8.62 23.96
C ARG A 99 -36.57 9.58 23.41
N VAL A 100 -36.51 10.82 23.93
CA VAL A 100 -35.54 11.83 23.46
C VAL A 100 -34.10 11.40 23.76
N VAL A 101 -33.85 10.85 24.95
CA VAL A 101 -32.50 10.38 25.33
C VAL A 101 -32.07 9.19 24.47
N LEU A 102 -32.95 8.21 24.23
CA LEU A 102 -32.67 7.08 23.36
C LEU A 102 -32.39 7.51 21.92
N VAL A 103 -33.22 8.41 21.35
CA VAL A 103 -33.01 8.92 19.98
C VAL A 103 -31.67 9.65 19.86
N ILE A 104 -31.29 10.45 20.86
CA ILE A 104 -30.00 11.16 20.86
C ILE A 104 -28.83 10.18 20.96
N LEU A 105 -28.88 9.20 21.88
CA LEU A 105 -27.81 8.21 22.04
C LEU A 105 -27.62 7.36 20.78
N VAL A 106 -28.71 7.02 20.10
CA VAL A 106 -28.70 6.25 18.86
C VAL A 106 -28.21 7.10 17.69
N SER A 107 -28.61 8.37 17.61
CA SER A 107 -28.09 9.27 16.57
C SER A 107 -26.58 9.49 16.72
N LEU A 108 -26.08 9.56 17.96
CA LEU A 108 -24.65 9.67 18.27
C LEU A 108 -23.88 8.39 17.95
N SER A 109 -24.45 7.22 18.21
CA SER A 109 -23.81 5.94 17.85
C SER A 109 -23.73 5.78 16.33
N VAL A 110 -24.80 6.11 15.60
CA VAL A 110 -24.83 6.08 14.13
C VAL A 110 -23.80 7.05 13.55
N LEU A 111 -23.73 8.29 14.04
CA LEU A 111 -22.78 9.29 13.56
C LEU A 111 -21.32 8.85 13.83
N SER A 112 -21.02 8.37 15.04
CA SER A 112 -19.68 7.91 15.41
C SER A 112 -19.23 6.73 14.56
N LEU A 113 -20.14 5.81 14.25
CA LEU A 113 -19.86 4.64 13.43
C LEU A 113 -19.71 4.99 11.94
N SER A 114 -20.51 5.93 11.44
CA SER A 114 -20.39 6.47 10.07
C SER A 114 -19.02 7.12 9.83
N ILE A 115 -18.51 7.82 10.84
CA ILE A 115 -17.18 8.45 10.80
C ILE A 115 -16.07 7.41 10.81
N LEU A 116 -16.20 6.34 11.60
CA LEU A 116 -15.22 5.25 11.62
C LEU A 116 -15.15 4.52 10.28
N VAL A 117 -16.31 4.24 9.66
CA VAL A 117 -16.40 3.64 8.32
C VAL A 117 -15.78 4.55 7.26
N TYR A 118 -16.04 5.85 7.32
CA TYR A 118 -15.42 6.83 6.43
C TYR A 118 -13.89 6.87 6.61
N PHE A 119 -13.40 6.88 7.85
CA PHE A 119 -11.97 6.89 8.15
C PHE A 119 -11.27 5.62 7.63
N GLU A 120 -11.92 4.47 7.79
CA GLU A 120 -11.42 3.19 7.29
C GLU A 120 -11.43 3.13 5.76
N MET A 121 -12.47 3.68 5.11
CA MET A 121 -12.53 3.81 3.65
C MET A 121 -11.42 4.69 3.11
N VAL A 122 -11.18 5.85 3.73
CA VAL A 122 -10.13 6.80 3.30
C VAL A 122 -8.73 6.25 3.59
N SER A 123 -8.57 5.47 4.66
CA SER A 123 -7.27 4.91 5.06
C SER A 123 -6.88 3.64 4.29
N ASN A 124 -7.84 2.92 3.68
CA ASN A 124 -7.62 1.65 2.97
C ASN A 124 -7.84 1.73 1.44
N ILE A 125 -7.90 2.92 0.84
CA ILE A 125 -7.74 3.01 -0.61
C ILE A 125 -6.31 2.53 -0.90
N PRO A 126 -6.09 1.43 -1.67
CA PRO A 126 -4.75 1.06 -2.10
C PRO A 126 -4.14 2.31 -2.71
N TYR A 127 -3.04 2.76 -2.10
CA TYR A 127 -2.40 4.03 -2.40
C TYR A 127 -1.70 3.90 -3.75
N PHE A 128 -2.47 3.81 -4.82
CA PHE A 128 -2.03 4.12 -6.16
C PHE A 128 -1.79 5.63 -6.11
N GLY A 129 -0.51 6.00 -5.94
CA GLY A 129 -0.09 7.39 -5.77
C GLY A 129 -0.87 8.31 -6.70
N GLN A 130 -1.40 9.39 -6.13
CA GLN A 130 -2.08 10.44 -6.86
C GLN A 130 -1.27 10.87 -8.08
N GLU A 131 -2.00 11.29 -9.13
CA GLU A 131 -1.47 12.05 -10.24
C GLU A 131 -0.38 13.02 -9.77
N THR A 132 0.74 12.89 -10.45
CA THR A 132 2.00 13.60 -10.28
C THR A 132 1.81 15.02 -9.73
N SER A 133 2.21 15.23 -8.47
CA SER A 133 2.38 16.58 -7.94
C SER A 133 3.41 17.33 -8.78
N SER A 134 3.27 18.66 -8.88
CA SER A 134 4.17 19.56 -9.61
C SER A 134 5.55 19.74 -8.95
N GLY A 135 6.01 18.75 -8.17
CA GLY A 135 7.37 18.70 -7.64
C GLY A 135 8.36 18.25 -8.70
N GLU A 136 9.65 18.47 -8.45
CA GLU A 136 10.72 17.97 -9.33
C GLU A 136 10.62 16.45 -9.45
N LYS A 137 10.51 15.97 -10.70
CA LYS A 137 10.54 14.55 -11.03
C LYS A 137 11.99 14.12 -11.13
N LEU A 138 12.35 13.11 -10.34
CA LEU A 138 13.72 12.57 -10.29
C LEU A 138 13.90 11.38 -11.22
N ALA A 139 12.83 10.65 -11.52
CA ALA A 139 12.86 9.45 -12.35
C ALA A 139 11.62 9.36 -13.23
N THR A 140 11.76 8.70 -14.39
CA THR A 140 10.65 8.36 -15.28
C THR A 140 10.62 6.85 -15.48
N VAL A 141 9.43 6.26 -15.37
CA VAL A 141 9.18 4.83 -15.59
C VAL A 141 8.02 4.70 -16.58
N ALA A 142 8.23 3.92 -17.64
CA ALA A 142 7.22 3.62 -18.65
C ALA A 142 6.58 2.25 -18.36
N ILE A 143 5.24 2.18 -18.41
CA ILE A 143 4.47 0.94 -18.31
C ILE A 143 3.65 0.80 -19.58
N LEU A 144 3.91 -0.25 -20.37
CA LEU A 144 3.19 -0.48 -21.62
C LEU A 144 2.58 -1.88 -21.63
N ARG A 145 1.45 -1.99 -22.34
CA ARG A 145 0.84 -3.28 -22.65
C ARG A 145 1.26 -3.71 -24.04
N VAL A 146 1.82 -4.92 -24.13
CA VAL A 146 2.28 -5.53 -25.39
C VAL A 146 1.09 -6.08 -26.17
N GLY A 147 0.29 -6.96 -25.55
CA GLY A 147 -0.82 -7.62 -26.23
C GLY A 147 -0.36 -8.38 -27.48
N GLU A 148 -0.98 -8.11 -28.63
CA GLU A 148 -0.63 -8.70 -29.93
C GLU A 148 0.40 -7.86 -30.72
N ARG A 149 0.88 -6.75 -30.16
CA ARG A 149 1.83 -5.85 -30.82
C ARG A 149 3.22 -6.48 -30.91
N ASN A 150 4.01 -6.01 -31.88
CA ASN A 150 5.41 -6.38 -31.98
C ASN A 150 6.19 -5.85 -30.76
N ILE A 151 6.99 -6.72 -30.13
CA ILE A 151 7.73 -6.37 -28.91
C ILE A 151 8.81 -5.30 -29.14
N GLU A 152 9.45 -5.27 -30.31
CA GLU A 152 10.44 -4.25 -30.66
C GLU A 152 9.78 -2.86 -30.73
N GLU A 153 8.65 -2.74 -31.41
CA GLU A 153 7.89 -1.47 -31.48
C GLU A 153 7.44 -0.98 -30.10
N VAL A 154 7.00 -1.90 -29.24
CA VAL A 154 6.57 -1.57 -27.88
C VAL A 154 7.74 -1.14 -27.01
N LEU A 155 8.92 -1.76 -27.17
CA LEU A 155 10.15 -1.33 -26.51
C LEU A 155 10.63 0.04 -27.01
N GLU A 156 10.58 0.32 -28.31
CA GLU A 156 10.91 1.64 -28.86
C GLU A 156 9.99 2.73 -28.30
N GLU A 157 8.68 2.46 -28.23
CA GLU A 157 7.72 3.37 -27.60
C GLU A 157 8.07 3.60 -26.12
N ALA A 158 8.35 2.53 -25.36
CA ALA A 158 8.74 2.63 -23.96
C ALA A 158 10.01 3.46 -23.76
N LEU A 159 11.02 3.25 -24.60
CA LEU A 159 12.28 3.97 -24.57
C LEU A 159 12.12 5.44 -24.97
N SER A 160 11.20 5.76 -25.89
CA SER A 160 10.89 7.14 -26.28
C SER A 160 10.44 8.00 -25.09
N TYR A 161 9.68 7.41 -24.15
CA TYR A 161 9.28 8.09 -22.91
C TYR A 161 10.45 8.39 -21.97
N LEU A 162 11.60 7.72 -22.14
CA LEU A 162 12.83 7.92 -21.36
C LEU A 162 13.85 8.82 -22.07
N GLY A 163 13.44 9.42 -23.20
CA GLY A 163 14.26 10.25 -24.07
C GLY A 163 14.91 9.50 -25.23
N GLY A 164 14.47 8.27 -25.55
CA GLY A 164 15.04 7.47 -26.63
C GLY A 164 16.27 6.67 -26.21
N ILE A 165 16.62 5.66 -27.02
CA ILE A 165 17.77 4.77 -26.76
C ILE A 165 19.10 5.54 -26.87
N GLU A 166 19.16 6.58 -27.67
CA GLU A 166 20.33 7.45 -27.87
C GLU A 166 20.79 8.18 -26.61
N ASN A 167 19.90 8.40 -25.65
CA ASN A 167 20.21 9.00 -24.35
C ASN A 167 20.75 7.97 -23.33
N ILE A 168 20.74 6.68 -23.68
CA ILE A 168 21.17 5.58 -22.82
C ILE A 168 22.40 4.90 -23.42
N VAL A 169 22.42 4.73 -24.75
CA VAL A 169 23.47 4.05 -25.50
C VAL A 169 24.16 5.05 -26.44
N PRO A 170 25.34 5.56 -26.05
CA PRO A 170 26.22 6.33 -26.92
C PRO A 170 26.65 5.51 -28.15
N GLU A 171 26.97 6.19 -29.24
CA GLU A 171 27.54 5.53 -30.40
C GLU A 171 28.90 4.90 -30.07
N GLY A 172 29.15 3.69 -30.56
CA GLY A 172 30.38 2.94 -30.27
C GLY A 172 30.48 2.34 -28.86
N ALA A 173 29.46 2.51 -28.00
CA ALA A 173 29.48 1.98 -26.64
C ALA A 173 29.60 0.44 -26.61
N LYS A 174 30.24 -0.08 -25.55
CA LYS A 174 30.20 -1.49 -25.18
C LYS A 174 28.96 -1.74 -24.32
N VAL A 175 28.02 -2.53 -24.82
CA VAL A 175 26.72 -2.73 -24.17
C VAL A 175 26.63 -4.15 -23.62
N LEU A 176 26.27 -4.29 -22.34
CA LEU A 176 25.97 -5.56 -21.70
C LEU A 176 24.47 -5.66 -21.44
N ILE A 177 23.81 -6.60 -22.12
CA ILE A 177 22.41 -6.96 -21.88
C ILE A 177 22.40 -8.22 -21.01
N LYS A 178 21.84 -8.09 -19.82
CA LYS A 178 21.76 -9.19 -18.86
C LYS A 178 20.32 -9.70 -18.74
N PRO A 179 19.99 -10.86 -19.33
CA PRO A 179 18.72 -11.54 -19.03
C PRO A 179 18.69 -12.04 -17.58
N ASN A 180 17.62 -12.73 -17.19
CA ASN A 180 17.53 -13.46 -15.93
C ASN A 180 17.42 -14.96 -16.20
N LEU A 181 18.53 -15.69 -16.07
CA LEU A 181 18.55 -17.16 -16.17
C LEU A 181 18.90 -17.79 -14.82
N VAL A 182 17.96 -18.56 -14.25
CA VAL A 182 18.22 -19.37 -13.06
C VAL A 182 18.92 -20.66 -13.48
N ASP A 183 18.33 -21.32 -14.49
CA ASP A 183 18.75 -22.54 -15.16
C ASP A 183 18.16 -22.56 -16.59
N GLY A 184 18.24 -23.67 -17.30
CA GLY A 184 17.64 -23.84 -18.63
C GLY A 184 16.13 -24.09 -18.65
N SER A 185 15.36 -23.72 -17.63
CA SER A 185 13.89 -23.83 -17.64
C SER A 185 13.27 -22.78 -18.56
N PRO A 186 12.14 -23.08 -19.23
CA PRO A 186 11.50 -22.11 -20.11
C PRO A 186 10.96 -20.89 -19.34
N PRO A 187 10.68 -19.78 -20.03
CA PRO A 187 9.94 -18.67 -19.44
C PRO A 187 8.59 -19.13 -18.83
N PRO A 188 8.13 -18.52 -17.73
CA PRO A 188 8.64 -17.30 -17.10
C PRO A 188 9.72 -17.54 -16.01
N THR A 189 10.26 -18.75 -15.88
CA THR A 189 11.41 -18.98 -14.99
C THR A 189 12.62 -18.18 -15.47
N THR A 190 12.77 -18.05 -16.78
CA THR A 190 13.84 -17.30 -17.44
C THR A 190 13.29 -16.20 -18.35
N THR A 191 14.13 -15.22 -18.68
CA THR A 191 13.77 -14.17 -19.65
C THR A 191 13.55 -14.78 -21.03
N PRO A 192 12.40 -14.52 -21.70
CA PRO A 192 12.19 -14.91 -23.09
C PRO A 192 13.29 -14.36 -24.01
N PRO A 193 13.86 -15.14 -24.94
CA PRO A 193 14.92 -14.64 -25.83
C PRO A 193 14.45 -13.53 -26.78
N ASP A 194 13.17 -13.48 -27.13
CA ASP A 194 12.60 -12.55 -28.10
C ASP A 194 12.62 -11.09 -27.62
N ILE A 195 12.44 -10.82 -26.32
CA ILE A 195 12.59 -9.46 -25.77
C ILE A 195 14.05 -9.02 -25.77
N VAL A 196 14.99 -9.96 -25.57
CA VAL A 196 16.43 -9.67 -25.62
C VAL A 196 16.88 -9.42 -27.06
N GLU A 197 16.36 -10.18 -28.02
CA GLU A 197 16.58 -9.95 -29.45
C GLU A 197 16.07 -8.57 -29.88
N ALA A 198 14.83 -8.24 -29.53
CA ALA A 198 14.23 -6.94 -29.84
C ALA A 198 15.04 -5.78 -29.24
N LEU A 199 15.47 -5.91 -27.98
CA LEU A 199 16.32 -4.91 -27.36
C LEU A 199 17.69 -4.79 -28.05
N ALA A 200 18.33 -5.92 -28.39
CA ALA A 200 19.60 -5.92 -29.11
C ALA A 200 19.48 -5.26 -30.50
N ASN A 201 18.39 -5.48 -31.22
CA ASN A 201 18.10 -4.80 -32.49
C ASN A 201 17.99 -3.29 -32.31
N ILE A 202 17.29 -2.82 -31.26
CA ILE A 202 17.18 -1.39 -30.95
C ILE A 202 18.56 -0.80 -30.60
N VAL A 203 19.33 -1.51 -29.78
CA VAL A 203 20.71 -1.11 -29.42
C VAL A 203 21.62 -1.04 -30.65
N ASN A 204 21.50 -1.99 -31.58
CA ASN A 204 22.27 -1.99 -32.83
C ASN A 204 22.07 -0.74 -33.69
N LYS A 205 20.92 -0.05 -33.58
CA LYS A 205 20.67 1.24 -34.26
C LYS A 205 21.63 2.36 -33.80
N ARG A 206 22.38 2.13 -32.72
CA ARG A 206 23.39 3.04 -32.17
C ARG A 206 24.82 2.68 -32.57
N ASN A 207 25.04 1.69 -33.44
CA ASN A 207 26.37 1.23 -33.85
C ASN A 207 27.30 0.96 -32.63
N PRO A 208 26.90 0.11 -31.67
CA PRO A 208 27.76 -0.23 -30.53
C PRO A 208 29.03 -0.93 -31.01
N SER A 209 30.13 -0.80 -30.27
CA SER A 209 31.36 -1.54 -30.60
C SER A 209 31.23 -3.03 -30.31
N VAL A 210 30.40 -3.39 -29.33
CA VAL A 210 30.04 -4.77 -28.99
C VAL A 210 28.73 -4.79 -28.20
N ILE A 211 27.93 -5.83 -28.44
CA ILE A 211 26.82 -6.21 -27.57
C ILE A 211 27.17 -7.56 -26.93
N TRP A 212 27.26 -7.59 -25.60
CA TRP A 212 27.31 -8.83 -24.83
C TRP A 212 25.93 -9.19 -24.32
N ILE A 213 25.48 -10.42 -24.56
CA ILE A 213 24.37 -11.01 -23.82
C ILE A 213 25.00 -11.91 -22.76
N ALA A 214 24.96 -11.47 -21.51
CA ALA A 214 25.77 -12.08 -20.46
C ALA A 214 24.94 -12.46 -19.24
N GLU A 215 25.17 -13.66 -18.73
CA GLU A 215 24.53 -14.18 -17.52
C GLU A 215 25.46 -15.14 -16.78
N GLY A 216 25.28 -15.28 -15.49
CA GLY A 216 25.80 -16.40 -14.71
C GLY A 216 24.63 -17.18 -14.14
N SER A 217 24.24 -18.31 -14.75
CA SER A 217 23.17 -19.16 -14.24
C SER A 217 23.46 -19.62 -12.80
N SER A 218 22.40 -19.79 -12.00
CA SER A 218 22.49 -20.23 -10.60
C SER A 218 22.57 -21.76 -10.49
N ASP A 219 21.64 -22.47 -11.14
CA ASP A 219 21.43 -23.91 -10.97
C ASP A 219 21.64 -24.68 -12.29
N GLY A 220 22.58 -24.20 -13.11
CA GLY A 220 22.87 -24.74 -14.43
C GLY A 220 24.23 -24.31 -14.97
N ASN A 221 24.54 -24.77 -16.19
CA ASN A 221 25.67 -24.27 -16.96
C ASN A 221 25.16 -23.20 -17.93
N THR A 222 25.62 -21.96 -17.77
CA THR A 222 25.09 -20.81 -18.52
C THR A 222 25.10 -21.03 -20.03
N MET A 223 26.17 -21.61 -20.59
CA MET A 223 26.26 -21.84 -22.04
C MET A 223 25.31 -22.95 -22.52
N VAL A 224 25.05 -23.95 -21.69
CA VAL A 224 24.03 -24.97 -21.98
C VAL A 224 22.63 -24.35 -21.90
N ASP A 225 22.38 -23.53 -20.90
CA ASP A 225 21.10 -22.85 -20.71
C ASP A 225 20.80 -21.90 -21.88
N PHE A 226 21.78 -21.10 -22.30
CA PHE A 226 21.67 -20.26 -23.49
C PHE A 226 21.29 -21.06 -24.74
N ARG A 227 21.94 -22.21 -24.97
CA ARG A 227 21.62 -23.07 -26.11
C ARG A 227 20.20 -23.62 -26.02
N LYS A 228 19.82 -24.14 -24.85
CA LYS A 228 18.50 -24.73 -24.65
C LYS A 228 17.36 -23.71 -24.81
N LEU A 229 17.61 -22.47 -24.40
CA LEU A 229 16.61 -21.41 -24.43
C LEU A 229 16.55 -20.66 -25.77
N GLY A 230 17.50 -20.86 -26.69
CA GLY A 230 17.49 -20.24 -28.01
C GLY A 230 18.28 -18.93 -28.13
N TYR A 231 19.17 -18.65 -27.17
CA TYR A 231 20.00 -17.44 -27.19
C TYR A 231 21.12 -17.48 -28.22
N PHE A 232 21.53 -18.67 -28.69
CA PHE A 232 22.51 -18.80 -29.77
C PHE A 232 21.97 -18.26 -31.09
N GLU A 233 20.70 -18.51 -31.38
CA GLU A 233 19.98 -18.02 -32.54
C GLU A 233 19.78 -16.50 -32.45
N VAL A 234 19.50 -15.98 -31.25
CA VAL A 234 19.46 -14.53 -30.99
C VAL A 234 20.83 -13.90 -31.25
N ALA A 235 21.90 -14.46 -30.69
CA ALA A 235 23.27 -13.97 -30.90
C ALA A 235 23.65 -13.96 -32.39
N ASN A 236 23.33 -15.02 -33.14
CA ASN A 236 23.61 -15.10 -34.57
C ASN A 236 22.84 -14.04 -35.39
N ARG A 237 21.58 -13.76 -35.05
CA ARG A 237 20.75 -12.76 -35.75
C ARG A 237 21.15 -11.33 -35.42
N THR A 238 21.58 -11.08 -34.19
CA THR A 238 21.87 -9.72 -33.69
C THR A 238 23.35 -9.35 -33.78
N GLY A 239 24.25 -10.33 -33.99
CA GLY A 239 25.70 -10.15 -33.89
C GLY A 239 26.21 -10.04 -32.45
N ALA A 240 25.37 -10.24 -31.44
CA ALA A 240 25.77 -10.21 -30.04
C ALA A 240 26.65 -11.40 -29.66
N ILE A 241 27.46 -11.23 -28.62
CA ILE A 241 28.35 -12.27 -28.08
C ILE A 241 27.74 -12.80 -26.78
N LEU A 242 27.51 -14.11 -26.70
CA LEU A 242 27.07 -14.76 -25.47
C LEU A 242 28.24 -14.93 -24.50
N VAL A 243 28.05 -14.55 -23.24
CA VAL A 243 29.11 -14.64 -22.21
C VAL A 243 28.60 -15.29 -20.93
N ASP A 244 29.34 -16.30 -20.46
CA ASP A 244 29.14 -16.89 -19.13
C ASP A 244 29.90 -16.08 -18.07
N LEU A 245 29.16 -15.39 -17.21
CA LEU A 245 29.70 -14.58 -16.11
C LEU A 245 30.22 -15.42 -14.94
N ASN A 246 29.95 -16.73 -14.89
CA ASN A 246 30.45 -17.59 -13.82
C ASN A 246 31.96 -17.88 -13.91
N TYR A 247 32.57 -17.64 -15.07
CA TYR A 247 33.98 -17.93 -15.36
C TYR A 247 34.61 -16.80 -16.19
N GLY A 248 35.89 -16.94 -16.54
CA GLY A 248 36.64 -15.97 -17.35
C GLY A 248 37.61 -15.13 -16.53
N GLU A 249 37.99 -13.96 -17.08
CA GLU A 249 38.85 -13.01 -16.37
C GLU A 249 38.05 -12.29 -15.28
N LEU A 250 38.53 -12.38 -14.03
CA LEU A 250 37.85 -11.84 -12.86
C LEU A 250 38.65 -10.68 -12.25
N VAL A 251 37.94 -9.65 -11.80
CA VAL A 251 38.52 -8.44 -11.20
C VAL A 251 37.81 -8.09 -9.90
N GLU A 252 38.53 -7.49 -8.96
CA GLU A 252 37.92 -6.94 -7.74
C GLU A 252 37.31 -5.57 -8.03
N VAL A 253 36.06 -5.39 -7.63
CA VAL A 253 35.27 -4.17 -7.82
C VAL A 253 34.83 -3.67 -6.45
N PRO A 254 35.26 -2.46 -6.02
CA PRO A 254 34.84 -1.90 -4.75
C PRO A 254 33.36 -1.50 -4.78
N VAL A 255 32.71 -1.58 -3.63
CA VAL A 255 31.38 -0.98 -3.45
C VAL A 255 31.56 0.49 -3.10
N GLU A 256 31.05 1.37 -3.98
CA GLU A 256 31.09 2.82 -3.76
C GLU A 256 30.49 3.17 -2.38
N ASP A 257 31.16 4.05 -1.64
CA ASP A 257 30.75 4.52 -0.31
C ASP A 257 30.65 3.42 0.77
N GLY A 258 31.32 2.28 0.56
CA GLY A 258 31.37 1.15 1.49
C GLY A 258 30.15 0.23 1.42
N GLY A 259 30.32 -1.04 1.80
CA GLY A 259 29.28 -2.06 1.74
C GLY A 259 28.45 -2.21 3.01
N ILE A 260 27.21 -2.68 2.86
CA ILE A 260 26.38 -3.16 3.98
C ILE A 260 26.85 -4.55 4.41
N VAL A 261 27.02 -5.43 3.42
CA VAL A 261 27.42 -6.82 3.55
C VAL A 261 28.82 -7.00 2.95
N TYR A 262 29.03 -6.51 1.72
CA TYR A 262 30.29 -6.66 0.98
C TYR A 262 30.91 -5.30 0.66
N ASN A 263 32.16 -5.07 1.06
CA ASN A 263 32.88 -3.85 0.67
C ASN A 263 33.45 -3.89 -0.77
N LYS A 264 33.52 -5.09 -1.36
CA LYS A 264 33.97 -5.35 -2.72
C LYS A 264 33.42 -6.67 -3.21
N PHE A 265 33.30 -6.82 -4.53
CA PHE A 265 32.98 -8.07 -5.20
C PHE A 265 34.08 -8.49 -6.17
N VAL A 266 34.21 -9.79 -6.41
CA VAL A 266 35.02 -10.32 -7.52
C VAL A 266 34.07 -10.58 -8.67
N LEU A 267 34.16 -9.81 -9.75
CA LEU A 267 33.23 -9.86 -10.88
C LEU A 267 33.95 -10.24 -12.18
N ASN A 268 33.22 -10.76 -13.17
CA ASN A 268 33.78 -10.90 -14.50
C ASN A 268 34.10 -9.52 -15.08
N LYS A 269 35.29 -9.35 -15.64
CA LYS A 269 35.81 -8.08 -16.15
C LYS A 269 34.89 -7.39 -17.15
N ILE A 270 34.14 -8.12 -17.98
CA ILE A 270 33.22 -7.51 -18.96
C ILE A 270 32.12 -6.67 -18.28
N VAL A 271 31.75 -6.99 -17.05
CA VAL A 271 30.76 -6.24 -16.27
C VAL A 271 31.28 -4.83 -15.96
N THR A 272 32.59 -4.70 -15.74
CA THR A 272 33.26 -3.42 -15.47
C THR A 272 33.67 -2.66 -16.72
N GLU A 273 33.87 -3.37 -17.84
CA GLU A 273 34.23 -2.76 -19.12
C GLU A 273 33.03 -2.30 -19.95
N ALA A 274 31.82 -2.74 -19.61
CA ALA A 274 30.61 -2.30 -20.26
C ALA A 274 30.32 -0.84 -19.92
N ASP A 275 30.24 0.02 -20.94
CA ASP A 275 29.84 1.42 -20.80
C ASP A 275 28.37 1.52 -20.40
N VAL A 276 27.54 0.59 -20.90
CA VAL A 276 26.10 0.53 -20.61
C VAL A 276 25.72 -0.87 -20.14
N PHE A 277 25.06 -0.96 -18.99
CA PHE A 277 24.53 -2.18 -18.41
C PHE A 277 23.00 -2.17 -18.37
N ILE A 278 22.39 -3.08 -19.11
CA ILE A 278 20.93 -3.21 -19.23
C ILE A 278 20.47 -4.51 -18.54
N SER A 279 19.65 -4.39 -17.49
CA SER A 279 19.05 -5.53 -16.78
C SER A 279 17.68 -5.88 -17.37
N VAL A 280 17.50 -7.13 -17.79
CA VAL A 280 16.26 -7.62 -18.45
C VAL A 280 15.63 -8.79 -17.67
N PRO A 281 15.06 -8.54 -16.47
CA PRO A 281 14.46 -9.58 -15.64
C PRO A 281 13.03 -9.95 -16.05
N VAL A 282 12.54 -11.06 -15.51
CA VAL A 282 11.10 -11.39 -15.51
C VAL A 282 10.42 -10.81 -14.28
N MET A 283 9.18 -10.35 -14.44
CA MET A 283 8.32 -9.89 -13.34
C MET A 283 7.83 -11.08 -12.49
N LYS A 284 8.58 -11.42 -11.43
CA LYS A 284 8.25 -12.58 -10.58
C LYS A 284 8.53 -12.42 -9.10
N THR A 285 7.79 -13.17 -8.29
CA THR A 285 8.05 -13.34 -6.85
C THR A 285 9.30 -14.17 -6.60
N HIS A 286 9.86 -14.04 -5.39
CA HIS A 286 11.04 -14.78 -4.97
C HIS A 286 10.96 -15.13 -3.48
N TYR A 287 11.05 -16.41 -3.13
CA TYR A 287 10.90 -16.86 -1.73
C TYR A 287 12.05 -16.39 -0.79
N LEU A 288 13.25 -16.13 -1.30
CA LEU A 288 14.36 -15.55 -0.50
C LEU A 288 14.51 -14.03 -0.58
N ALA A 289 13.84 -13.34 -1.50
CA ALA A 289 14.10 -11.90 -1.78
C ALA A 289 12.82 -11.08 -2.02
N ILE A 290 11.65 -11.67 -1.75
CA ILE A 290 10.31 -11.15 -2.02
C ILE A 290 9.98 -11.10 -3.52
N VAL A 291 10.79 -10.41 -4.31
CA VAL A 291 10.64 -10.24 -5.78
C VAL A 291 11.99 -10.40 -6.50
N THR A 292 11.94 -10.66 -7.81
CA THR A 292 13.14 -10.68 -8.68
C THR A 292 13.39 -9.28 -9.25
N LEU A 293 12.75 -8.89 -10.36
CA LEU A 293 12.89 -7.54 -10.94
C LEU A 293 14.36 -7.13 -11.20
N GLY A 294 14.61 -5.84 -11.42
CA GLY A 294 15.85 -5.30 -12.00
C GLY A 294 17.05 -5.43 -11.07
N MET A 295 16.91 -5.00 -9.83
CA MET A 295 18.02 -4.97 -8.87
C MET A 295 18.45 -6.38 -8.46
N LYS A 296 17.51 -7.27 -8.12
CA LYS A 296 17.86 -8.66 -7.74
C LYS A 296 18.54 -9.42 -8.86
N ASN A 297 18.23 -9.09 -10.12
CA ASN A 297 18.82 -9.76 -11.27
C ASN A 297 20.34 -9.71 -11.22
N LEU A 298 20.95 -8.66 -10.65
CA LEU A 298 22.41 -8.50 -10.54
C LEU A 298 23.09 -9.59 -9.72
N ILE A 299 22.36 -10.38 -8.93
CA ILE A 299 22.92 -11.60 -8.33
C ILE A 299 23.60 -12.50 -9.38
N GLY A 300 23.10 -12.49 -10.62
CA GLY A 300 23.69 -13.22 -11.75
C GLY A 300 25.13 -12.81 -12.12
N ILE A 301 25.57 -11.59 -11.79
CA ILE A 301 26.93 -11.12 -12.11
C ILE A 301 27.98 -11.64 -11.12
N ALA A 302 27.56 -12.17 -9.97
CA ALA A 302 28.45 -12.79 -8.99
C ALA A 302 28.89 -14.17 -9.50
N PRO A 303 30.18 -14.37 -9.85
CA PRO A 303 30.61 -15.58 -10.53
C PRO A 303 30.52 -16.82 -9.64
N GLY A 304 29.97 -17.91 -10.18
CA GLY A 304 29.94 -19.21 -9.51
C GLY A 304 31.34 -19.71 -9.10
N ALA A 305 32.38 -19.43 -9.89
CA ALA A 305 33.76 -19.78 -9.55
C ALA A 305 34.25 -19.20 -8.20
N VAL A 306 33.63 -18.12 -7.73
CA VAL A 306 33.98 -17.46 -6.46
C VAL A 306 32.91 -17.71 -5.39
N TYR A 307 31.64 -17.55 -5.77
CA TYR A 307 30.50 -17.48 -4.85
C TYR A 307 29.69 -18.79 -4.74
N ALA A 308 30.04 -19.85 -5.47
CA ALA A 308 29.41 -21.15 -5.28
C ALA A 308 29.89 -21.86 -4.02
N ARG A 309 29.03 -22.73 -3.49
CA ARG A 309 29.37 -23.71 -2.45
C ARG A 309 29.28 -25.11 -3.05
N PRO A 310 30.29 -25.98 -2.86
CA PRO A 310 30.23 -27.35 -3.37
C PRO A 310 28.96 -28.08 -2.91
N GLY A 311 28.20 -28.65 -3.85
CA GLY A 311 26.95 -29.36 -3.58
C GLY A 311 25.70 -28.49 -3.43
N TRP A 312 25.79 -27.18 -3.67
CA TRP A 312 24.67 -26.23 -3.61
C TRP A 312 24.58 -25.38 -4.89
N ALA A 313 23.51 -24.61 -5.02
CA ALA A 313 23.32 -23.60 -6.07
C ALA A 313 24.55 -22.69 -6.22
N ALA A 314 24.87 -22.30 -7.45
CA ALA A 314 25.88 -21.27 -7.67
C ALA A 314 25.43 -19.99 -6.97
N LYS A 315 26.37 -19.29 -6.33
CA LYS A 315 26.16 -18.04 -5.57
C LYS A 315 25.62 -18.22 -4.14
N TRP A 316 25.52 -19.44 -3.61
CA TRP A 316 25.06 -19.67 -2.23
C TRP A 316 25.88 -18.92 -1.16
N LYS A 317 27.17 -18.64 -1.38
CA LYS A 317 27.99 -17.85 -0.43
C LYS A 317 27.45 -16.43 -0.20
N LEU A 318 26.72 -15.87 -1.16
CA LEU A 318 26.04 -14.59 -0.98
C LEU A 318 24.98 -14.68 0.12
N HIS A 319 24.24 -15.79 0.16
CA HIS A 319 23.22 -16.06 1.18
C HIS A 319 23.83 -16.30 2.55
N GLU A 320 24.94 -17.05 2.61
CA GLU A 320 25.66 -17.30 3.86
C GLU A 320 26.19 -16.01 4.48
N GLU A 321 26.79 -15.14 3.66
CA GLU A 321 27.30 -13.86 4.14
C GLU A 321 26.17 -12.91 4.54
N ALA A 322 25.05 -12.93 3.81
CA ALA A 322 23.85 -12.20 4.20
C ALA A 322 23.33 -12.66 5.57
N GLU A 323 23.19 -13.97 5.79
CA GLU A 323 22.79 -14.54 7.07
C GLU A 323 23.77 -14.14 8.18
N ARG A 324 25.08 -14.27 7.94
CA ARG A 324 26.13 -13.89 8.90
C ARG A 324 26.06 -12.41 9.31
N LYS A 325 25.62 -11.54 8.39
CA LYS A 325 25.47 -10.09 8.60
C LYS A 325 24.06 -9.68 9.05
N ASN A 326 23.15 -10.64 9.26
CA ASN A 326 21.73 -10.39 9.51
C ASN A 326 21.06 -9.54 8.41
N ASP A 327 21.50 -9.70 7.16
CA ASP A 327 20.88 -9.09 5.99
C ASP A 327 19.66 -9.89 5.57
N LEU A 328 18.49 -9.39 5.96
CA LEU A 328 17.22 -10.04 5.67
C LEU A 328 16.89 -9.92 4.18
N TYR A 329 16.43 -11.02 3.59
CA TYR A 329 15.98 -11.10 2.21
C TYR A 329 17.00 -10.60 1.16
N LEU A 330 18.31 -10.67 1.49
CA LEU A 330 19.43 -10.22 0.65
C LEU A 330 19.41 -8.71 0.32
N GLY A 331 18.66 -7.90 1.05
CA GLY A 331 18.46 -6.48 0.71
C GLY A 331 19.78 -5.71 0.58
N GLY A 332 20.69 -5.92 1.53
CA GLY A 332 22.03 -5.37 1.55
C GLY A 332 22.92 -5.91 0.45
N VAL A 333 22.99 -7.24 0.25
CA VAL A 333 23.79 -7.85 -0.83
C VAL A 333 23.39 -7.31 -2.20
N ILE A 334 22.09 -7.24 -2.48
CA ILE A 334 21.56 -6.73 -3.76
C ILE A 334 21.94 -5.27 -3.94
N THR A 335 21.79 -4.46 -2.88
CA THR A 335 22.15 -3.04 -2.91
C THR A 335 23.65 -2.85 -3.16
N ASP A 336 24.49 -3.61 -2.47
CA ASP A 336 25.94 -3.56 -2.60
C ASP A 336 26.38 -3.95 -4.03
N LEU A 337 25.76 -4.97 -4.63
CA LEU A 337 26.01 -5.33 -6.04
C LEU A 337 25.62 -4.19 -7.00
N CYS A 338 24.47 -3.55 -6.79
CA CYS A 338 24.05 -2.40 -7.59
C CYS A 338 24.96 -1.17 -7.39
N LYS A 339 25.63 -1.05 -6.24
CA LYS A 339 26.65 -0.02 -5.97
C LYS A 339 28.02 -0.37 -6.55
N ALA A 340 28.35 -1.67 -6.71
CA ALA A 340 29.55 -2.13 -7.41
C ALA A 340 29.39 -2.00 -8.94
N ARG A 341 28.22 -2.33 -9.49
CA ARG A 341 27.85 -2.03 -10.88
C ARG A 341 26.46 -1.44 -10.93
N ARG A 342 26.39 -0.14 -11.29
CA ARG A 342 25.13 0.56 -11.51
C ARG A 342 24.39 -0.02 -12.71
N ILE A 343 23.07 0.02 -12.66
CA ILE A 343 22.19 -0.35 -13.78
C ILE A 343 21.86 0.92 -14.53
N ASP A 344 22.09 0.93 -15.83
CA ASP A 344 21.86 2.10 -16.69
C ASP A 344 20.44 2.08 -17.30
N LEU A 345 19.88 0.87 -17.46
CA LEU A 345 18.50 0.65 -17.90
C LEU A 345 17.96 -0.67 -17.34
N THR A 346 16.73 -0.65 -16.85
CA THR A 346 15.98 -1.83 -16.43
C THR A 346 14.79 -2.04 -17.38
N VAL A 347 14.67 -3.24 -17.95
CA VAL A 347 13.57 -3.67 -18.84
C VAL A 347 12.91 -4.91 -18.22
N ILE A 348 11.86 -4.73 -17.44
CA ILE A 348 11.14 -5.84 -16.79
C ILE A 348 10.14 -6.43 -17.80
N ASP A 349 10.35 -7.69 -18.16
CA ASP A 349 9.37 -8.47 -18.92
C ASP A 349 8.28 -8.99 -17.98
N GLY A 350 7.09 -8.41 -18.06
CA GLY A 350 5.90 -8.83 -17.36
C GLY A 350 4.87 -9.52 -18.26
N ARG A 351 5.17 -9.80 -19.54
CA ARG A 351 4.19 -10.36 -20.48
C ARG A 351 3.57 -11.62 -19.91
N ILE A 352 4.44 -12.51 -19.45
CA ILE A 352 4.12 -13.61 -18.54
C ILE A 352 5.08 -13.52 -17.36
N GLY A 353 4.56 -13.14 -16.19
CA GLY A 353 5.28 -13.15 -14.92
C GLY A 353 5.13 -14.47 -14.16
N MET A 354 5.58 -14.50 -12.90
CA MET A 354 5.41 -15.66 -12.01
C MET A 354 5.06 -15.23 -10.57
N GLU A 355 4.03 -15.85 -9.99
CA GLU A 355 3.59 -15.64 -8.60
C GLU A 355 3.85 -16.85 -7.70
N GLY A 356 3.71 -16.69 -6.39
CA GLY A 356 3.85 -17.78 -5.42
C GLY A 356 5.30 -18.16 -5.15
N TYR A 357 5.62 -19.46 -5.22
CA TYR A 357 6.93 -20.02 -4.84
C TYR A 357 8.00 -19.88 -5.93
N GLY A 358 8.10 -18.70 -6.55
CA GLY A 358 9.19 -18.33 -7.45
C GLY A 358 10.54 -18.30 -6.71
N PRO A 359 11.69 -18.44 -7.41
CA PRO A 359 11.85 -18.06 -8.81
C PRO A 359 11.68 -19.17 -9.85
N GLN A 360 11.51 -20.44 -9.43
CA GLN A 360 11.37 -21.60 -10.32
C GLN A 360 10.02 -22.33 -10.17
N TRP A 361 9.49 -22.43 -8.95
CA TRP A 361 8.32 -23.28 -8.63
C TRP A 361 7.04 -22.47 -8.42
N GLY A 362 6.98 -21.26 -8.98
CA GLY A 362 5.80 -20.42 -8.94
C GLY A 362 4.79 -20.74 -10.05
N THR A 363 3.69 -20.01 -10.05
CA THR A 363 2.62 -20.11 -11.05
C THR A 363 2.78 -18.99 -12.09
N PRO A 364 2.78 -19.29 -13.40
CA PRO A 364 2.77 -18.25 -14.44
C PRO A 364 1.56 -17.32 -14.35
N VAL A 365 1.77 -16.02 -14.56
CA VAL A 365 0.72 -14.99 -14.55
C VAL A 365 0.84 -14.13 -15.79
N LYS A 366 -0.16 -14.19 -16.68
CA LYS A 366 -0.19 -13.34 -17.87
C LYS A 366 -0.65 -11.93 -17.52
N THR A 367 0.21 -10.93 -17.72
CA THR A 367 -0.17 -9.51 -17.54
C THR A 367 -0.05 -8.70 -18.82
N ASP A 368 0.69 -9.20 -19.82
CA ASP A 368 1.00 -8.52 -21.08
C ASP A 368 1.71 -7.18 -20.91
N LEU A 369 2.49 -7.00 -19.83
CA LEU A 369 3.16 -5.74 -19.53
C LEU A 369 4.66 -5.78 -19.84
N ILE A 370 5.21 -4.62 -20.19
CA ILE A 370 6.62 -4.31 -20.01
C ILE A 370 6.75 -3.07 -19.13
N ILE A 371 7.77 -3.03 -18.27
CA ILE A 371 8.05 -1.89 -17.39
C ILE A 371 9.51 -1.49 -17.57
N VAL A 372 9.75 -0.24 -17.97
CA VAL A 372 11.08 0.22 -18.39
C VAL A 372 11.45 1.51 -17.68
N GLY A 373 12.70 1.61 -17.19
CA GLY A 373 13.20 2.83 -16.56
C GLY A 373 14.72 2.84 -16.37
N LYS A 374 15.30 4.05 -16.30
CA LYS A 374 16.75 4.25 -16.07
C LYS A 374 17.14 4.22 -14.59
N ASP A 375 16.19 4.56 -13.71
CA ASP A 375 16.36 4.47 -12.27
C ASP A 375 15.91 3.07 -11.81
N PRO A 376 16.83 2.21 -11.34
CA PRO A 376 16.50 0.82 -11.00
C PRO A 376 15.59 0.71 -9.77
N VAL A 377 15.74 1.63 -8.81
CA VAL A 377 14.91 1.64 -7.59
C VAL A 377 13.47 2.04 -7.93
N ALA A 378 13.31 3.08 -8.75
CA ALA A 378 12.01 3.55 -9.21
C ALA A 378 11.30 2.49 -10.05
N THR A 379 12.04 1.84 -10.96
CA THR A 379 11.50 0.80 -11.85
C THR A 379 11.04 -0.42 -11.04
N ASP A 380 11.85 -0.90 -10.10
CA ASP A 380 11.48 -2.01 -9.22
C ASP A 380 10.33 -1.62 -8.26
N ALA A 381 10.28 -0.37 -7.78
CA ALA A 381 9.20 0.12 -6.93
C ALA A 381 7.86 0.14 -7.66
N VAL A 382 7.85 0.65 -8.90
CA VAL A 382 6.65 0.68 -9.76
C VAL A 382 6.20 -0.75 -10.10
N ALA A 383 7.11 -1.63 -10.51
CA ALA A 383 6.77 -3.02 -10.81
C ALA A 383 6.27 -3.77 -9.57
N SER A 384 6.87 -3.54 -8.39
CA SER A 384 6.40 -4.12 -7.12
C SER A 384 4.96 -3.71 -6.80
N LEU A 385 4.61 -2.44 -7.00
CA LEU A 385 3.24 -1.95 -6.81
C LEU A 385 2.27 -2.56 -7.82
N VAL A 386 2.67 -2.66 -9.08
CA VAL A 386 1.88 -3.32 -10.12
C VAL A 386 1.57 -4.77 -9.72
N MET A 387 2.53 -5.48 -9.14
CA MET A 387 2.36 -6.85 -8.62
C MET A 387 1.59 -6.92 -7.28
N GLY A 388 1.29 -5.80 -6.63
CA GLY A 388 0.60 -5.76 -5.34
C GLY A 388 1.50 -5.96 -4.11
N PHE A 389 2.76 -5.56 -4.21
CA PHE A 389 3.71 -5.48 -3.10
C PHE A 389 3.98 -4.03 -2.70
N ASP A 390 4.23 -3.81 -1.41
CA ASP A 390 4.61 -2.51 -0.86
C ASP A 390 6.13 -2.29 -1.07
N PRO A 391 6.55 -1.35 -1.94
CA PRO A 391 7.95 -1.14 -2.26
C PRO A 391 8.78 -0.72 -1.04
N GLU A 392 8.18 -0.04 -0.06
CA GLU A 392 8.86 0.38 1.17
C GLU A 392 9.14 -0.78 2.14
N LYS A 393 8.52 -1.94 1.92
CA LYS A 393 8.78 -3.17 2.68
C LYS A 393 9.81 -4.06 2.01
N ILE A 394 10.08 -3.87 0.74
CA ILE A 394 11.10 -4.64 0.00
C ILE A 394 12.46 -4.01 0.29
N LEU A 395 13.30 -4.74 1.03
CA LEU A 395 14.54 -4.18 1.59
C LEU A 395 15.53 -3.72 0.52
N SER A 396 15.66 -4.43 -0.60
CA SER A 396 16.53 -3.99 -1.71
C SER A 396 16.11 -2.63 -2.27
N ILE A 397 14.81 -2.39 -2.44
CA ILE A 397 14.27 -1.12 -2.94
C ILE A 397 14.46 -0.03 -1.89
N LYS A 398 14.05 -0.29 -0.64
CA LYS A 398 14.15 0.68 0.45
C LYS A 398 15.60 1.11 0.71
N ILE A 399 16.50 0.14 0.84
CA ILE A 399 17.92 0.39 1.12
C ILE A 399 18.56 1.03 -0.12
N GLY A 400 18.26 0.57 -1.34
CA GLY A 400 18.75 1.18 -2.57
C GLY A 400 18.40 2.67 -2.70
N SER A 401 17.14 3.01 -2.38
CA SER A 401 16.66 4.40 -2.29
C SER A 401 17.49 5.22 -1.28
N GLN A 402 17.69 4.68 -0.07
CA GLN A 402 18.48 5.33 0.99
C GLN A 402 19.97 5.48 0.63
N ARG A 403 20.51 4.61 -0.22
CA ARG A 403 21.92 4.61 -0.65
C ARG A 403 22.15 5.31 -2.00
N GLY A 404 21.16 6.03 -2.51
CA GLY A 404 21.31 6.87 -3.70
C GLY A 404 21.45 6.10 -5.01
N LEU A 405 20.94 4.87 -5.08
CA LEU A 405 20.81 4.12 -6.34
C LEU A 405 19.63 4.61 -7.18
N GLY A 406 18.71 5.36 -6.58
CA GLY A 406 17.50 5.83 -7.22
C GLY A 406 16.47 6.29 -6.19
N THR A 407 15.20 6.40 -6.60
CA THR A 407 14.11 6.80 -5.70
C THR A 407 12.95 5.80 -5.64
N SER A 408 12.51 5.46 -4.43
CA SER A 408 11.28 4.71 -4.17
C SER A 408 10.05 5.60 -3.92
N ASP A 409 10.25 6.92 -3.88
CA ASP A 409 9.18 7.90 -3.63
C ASP A 409 8.35 8.12 -4.90
N LEU A 410 7.17 7.49 -4.94
CA LEU A 410 6.24 7.56 -6.08
C LEU A 410 5.87 8.99 -6.48
N SER A 411 5.89 9.95 -5.55
CA SER A 411 5.59 11.34 -5.87
C SER A 411 6.66 11.99 -6.76
N LYS A 412 7.89 11.45 -6.73
CA LYS A 412 9.04 11.89 -7.52
C LYS A 412 9.27 11.05 -8.77
N ILE A 413 8.49 9.98 -8.95
CA ILE A 413 8.49 9.16 -10.16
C ILE A 413 7.43 9.71 -11.11
N GLU A 414 7.81 9.92 -12.36
CA GLU A 414 6.89 10.19 -13.46
C GLU A 414 6.55 8.87 -14.15
N ILE A 415 5.25 8.58 -14.28
CA ILE A 415 4.77 7.34 -14.90
C ILE A 415 4.24 7.67 -16.28
N LYS A 416 4.74 6.97 -17.29
CA LYS A 416 4.36 7.13 -18.70
C LYS A 416 3.70 5.85 -19.23
N GLY A 417 2.85 5.99 -20.24
CA GLY A 417 2.00 4.90 -20.72
C GLY A 417 0.83 4.65 -19.78
N LEU A 418 0.67 3.41 -19.32
CA LEU A 418 -0.39 3.02 -18.38
C LEU A 418 -0.14 3.59 -16.98
N SER A 419 -1.21 3.97 -16.29
CA SER A 419 -1.14 4.21 -14.85
C SER A 419 -0.91 2.91 -14.08
N ILE A 420 -0.35 3.00 -12.87
CA ILE A 420 -0.20 1.81 -11.98
C ILE A 420 -1.55 1.11 -11.79
N LYS A 421 -2.64 1.87 -11.67
CA LYS A 421 -3.99 1.31 -11.47
C LYS A 421 -4.45 0.47 -12.67
N GLU A 422 -4.16 0.89 -13.89
CA GLU A 422 -4.52 0.15 -15.11
C GLU A 422 -3.62 -1.08 -15.33
N ALA A 423 -2.37 -1.00 -14.87
CA ALA A 423 -1.42 -2.09 -14.91
C ALA A 423 -1.59 -3.10 -13.75
N PHE A 424 -2.24 -2.69 -12.67
CA PHE A 424 -2.29 -3.44 -11.41
C PHE A 424 -2.82 -4.87 -11.58
N HIS A 425 -2.05 -5.83 -11.09
CA HIS A 425 -2.41 -7.23 -10.98
C HIS A 425 -1.87 -7.78 -9.67
N GLN A 426 -2.74 -8.14 -8.73
CA GLN A 426 -2.31 -8.67 -7.43
C GLN A 426 -1.76 -10.09 -7.61
N PHE A 427 -0.45 -10.25 -7.47
CA PHE A 427 0.20 -11.55 -7.46
C PHE A 427 -0.02 -12.22 -6.10
N LYS A 428 -0.01 -13.55 -6.07
CA LYS A 428 0.19 -14.30 -4.82
C LYS A 428 1.65 -14.21 -4.38
N CYS A 429 1.90 -13.89 -3.11
CA CYS A 429 3.25 -13.92 -2.57
C CYS A 429 3.72 -15.36 -2.33
N ALA A 430 5.03 -15.54 -2.13
CA ALA A 430 5.54 -16.78 -1.56
C ALA A 430 4.96 -16.99 -0.14
N PRO A 431 4.83 -18.24 0.35
CA PRO A 431 4.36 -18.51 1.70
C PRO A 431 5.18 -17.75 2.74
N GLY A 432 4.50 -17.06 3.67
CA GLY A 432 5.15 -16.26 4.72
C GLY A 432 5.49 -14.83 4.32
N HIS A 433 5.19 -14.41 3.08
CA HIS A 433 5.47 -13.05 2.59
C HIS A 433 4.23 -12.15 2.55
N GLU A 434 3.13 -12.52 3.22
CA GLU A 434 1.86 -11.77 3.21
C GLU A 434 2.04 -10.35 3.78
N ALA A 435 2.99 -10.17 4.70
CA ALA A 435 3.31 -8.88 5.29
C ALA A 435 3.87 -7.86 4.27
N PHE A 436 4.48 -8.33 3.18
CA PHE A 436 5.06 -7.49 2.12
C PHE A 436 4.02 -7.05 1.10
N GLN A 437 2.88 -7.73 1.02
CA GLN A 437 1.83 -7.35 0.10
C GLN A 437 1.18 -6.03 0.53
N LEU A 438 0.70 -5.30 -0.46
CA LEU A 438 -0.28 -4.25 -0.19
C LEU A 438 -1.46 -4.92 0.50
N LYS A 439 -1.98 -4.28 1.55
CA LYS A 439 -3.21 -4.77 2.20
C LYS A 439 -4.39 -4.51 1.26
N THR A 440 -4.56 -5.33 0.24
CA THR A 440 -5.82 -5.41 -0.49
C THR A 440 -6.73 -6.33 0.30
N GLN A 441 -7.48 -5.78 1.26
CA GLN A 441 -8.34 -6.60 2.11
C GLN A 441 -9.82 -6.42 1.75
N PRO A 442 -10.51 -7.49 1.30
CA PRO A 442 -11.96 -7.63 1.31
C PRO A 442 -12.57 -7.47 2.72
N GLN A 443 -11.76 -7.51 3.78
CA GLN A 443 -12.21 -7.21 5.15
C GLN A 443 -12.85 -5.83 5.27
N GLY A 444 -12.48 -4.84 4.45
CA GLY A 444 -13.23 -3.58 4.40
C GLY A 444 -14.70 -3.80 4.02
N LYS A 445 -14.99 -4.63 3.01
CA LYS A 445 -16.36 -4.95 2.60
C LYS A 445 -17.09 -5.82 3.61
N ALA A 446 -16.45 -6.86 4.15
CA ALA A 446 -17.08 -7.75 5.14
C ALA A 446 -17.33 -7.02 6.48
N LEU A 447 -16.39 -6.18 6.92
CA LEU A 447 -16.53 -5.33 8.10
C LEU A 447 -17.59 -4.25 7.87
N VAL A 448 -17.59 -3.59 6.70
CA VAL A 448 -18.66 -2.63 6.32
C VAL A 448 -20.02 -3.32 6.25
N MET A 449 -20.10 -4.54 5.72
CA MET A 449 -21.34 -5.32 5.63
C MET A 449 -21.83 -5.75 7.03
N LEU A 450 -20.92 -6.25 7.88
CA LEU A 450 -21.21 -6.60 9.27
C LEU A 450 -21.68 -5.38 10.08
N ILE A 451 -21.00 -4.24 9.90
CA ILE A 451 -21.39 -2.95 10.49
C ILE A 451 -22.75 -2.49 9.98
N THR A 452 -23.04 -2.64 8.69
CA THR A 452 -24.34 -2.30 8.09
C THR A 452 -25.46 -3.18 8.63
N ILE A 453 -25.21 -4.47 8.82
CA ILE A 453 -26.16 -5.42 9.44
C ILE A 453 -26.43 -5.03 10.90
N ILE A 454 -25.39 -4.71 11.67
CA ILE A 454 -25.55 -4.25 13.07
C ILE A 454 -26.39 -2.97 13.12
N LEU A 455 -26.16 -2.01 12.21
CA LEU A 455 -26.97 -0.78 12.10
C LEU A 455 -28.43 -1.06 11.75
N LEU A 456 -28.68 -2.00 10.83
CA LEU A 456 -30.03 -2.38 10.43
C LEU A 456 -30.78 -3.02 11.60
N ILE A 457 -30.15 -3.96 12.30
CA ILE A 457 -30.71 -4.64 13.47
C ILE A 457 -31.00 -3.63 14.59
N SER A 458 -30.08 -2.70 14.85
CA SER A 458 -30.26 -1.63 15.85
C SER A 458 -31.48 -0.78 15.53
N THR A 459 -31.65 -0.40 14.26
CA THR A 459 -32.76 0.43 13.80
C THR A 459 -34.09 -0.32 13.90
N VAL A 460 -34.12 -1.60 13.53
CA VAL A 460 -35.31 -2.47 13.65
C VAL A 460 -35.71 -2.64 15.13
N PHE A 461 -34.74 -2.88 16.02
CA PHE A 461 -35.00 -2.96 17.46
C PHE A 461 -35.62 -1.66 18.01
N LEU A 462 -35.16 -0.50 17.53
CA LEU A 462 -35.75 0.79 17.89
C LEU A 462 -37.19 0.92 17.41
N VAL A 463 -37.49 0.54 16.16
CA VAL A 463 -38.85 0.60 15.61
C VAL A 463 -39.79 -0.32 16.40
N ILE A 464 -39.36 -1.54 16.71
CA ILE A 464 -40.14 -2.52 17.48
C ILE A 464 -40.34 -2.04 18.92
N ALA A 465 -39.29 -1.59 19.60
CA ALA A 465 -39.40 -1.05 20.96
C ALA A 465 -40.34 0.16 21.01
N ASN A 466 -40.28 1.05 20.00
CA ASN A 466 -41.16 2.21 19.90
C ASN A 466 -42.62 1.79 19.62
N ALA A 467 -42.84 0.75 18.81
CA ALA A 467 -44.16 0.17 18.55
C ALA A 467 -44.77 -0.46 19.81
N ILE A 468 -44.02 -1.30 20.54
CA ILE A 468 -44.46 -1.94 21.79
C ILE A 468 -44.77 -0.91 22.88
N LEU A 469 -43.94 0.12 23.02
CA LEU A 469 -44.16 1.18 24.00
C LEU A 469 -45.29 2.15 23.60
N SER A 470 -45.64 2.22 22.32
CA SER A 470 -46.81 2.98 21.84
C SER A 470 -48.13 2.26 22.14
N THR A 471 -48.15 0.93 22.04
CA THR A 471 -49.33 0.10 22.36
C THR A 471 -49.59 0.06 23.86
N GLU A 472 -48.55 0.01 24.70
CA GLU A 472 -48.70 0.16 26.16
C GLU A 472 -49.27 1.53 26.58
N HIS A 473 -48.83 2.61 25.92
CA HIS A 473 -49.35 3.95 26.22
C HIS A 473 -50.82 4.11 25.84
N ASN A 474 -51.25 3.48 24.75
CA ASN A 474 -52.67 3.43 24.34
C ASN A 474 -53.53 2.57 25.29
N HIS A 475 -52.97 1.48 25.84
CA HIS A 475 -53.66 0.65 26.84
C HIS A 475 -53.84 1.36 28.19
N ILE A 476 -52.85 2.13 28.63
CA ILE A 476 -52.92 2.92 29.88
C ILE A 476 -53.95 4.05 29.74
N ASN A 477 -53.94 4.79 28.62
CA ASN A 477 -54.93 5.85 28.38
C ASN A 477 -56.36 5.30 28.27
N ARG A 478 -56.58 4.11 27.69
CA ARG A 478 -57.91 3.47 27.67
C ARG A 478 -58.40 3.08 29.07
N LYS A 479 -57.52 2.59 29.95
CA LYS A 479 -57.87 2.27 31.34
C LYS A 479 -58.21 3.53 32.15
N ASP A 480 -57.44 4.61 32.00
CA ASP A 480 -57.71 5.88 32.68
C ASP A 480 -58.99 6.59 32.17
N TYR A 481 -59.31 6.45 30.88
CA TYR A 481 -60.55 6.95 30.30
C TYR A 481 -61.78 6.22 30.86
N ASN A 482 -61.72 4.87 30.94
CA ASN A 482 -62.79 4.07 31.54
C ASN A 482 -62.95 4.32 33.05
N PHE A 483 -61.85 4.55 33.78
CA PHE A 483 -61.89 4.84 35.22
C PHE A 483 -62.46 6.24 35.54
N LYS A 484 -62.18 7.24 34.70
CA LYS A 484 -62.79 8.58 34.81
C LYS A 484 -64.27 8.59 34.44
N HIS A 485 -64.70 7.81 33.44
CA HIS A 485 -66.11 7.70 33.10
C HIS A 485 -66.93 6.94 34.15
N GLN A 486 -66.37 5.90 34.79
CA GLN A 486 -67.03 5.26 35.94
C GLN A 486 -67.18 6.21 37.14
N LYS A 487 -66.16 7.04 37.44
CA LYS A 487 -66.28 8.04 38.52
C LYS A 487 -67.24 9.19 38.21
N HIS A 488 -67.39 9.59 36.94
CA HIS A 488 -68.38 10.58 36.55
C HIS A 488 -69.81 10.02 36.56
N ALA A 489 -70.01 8.74 36.21
CA ALA A 489 -71.31 8.09 36.32
C ALA A 489 -71.78 7.94 37.78
N ILE A 490 -70.86 7.68 38.72
CA ILE A 490 -71.19 7.57 40.16
C ILE A 490 -71.50 8.95 40.78
N LYS A 491 -70.82 10.02 40.36
CA LYS A 491 -71.08 11.38 40.85
C LYS A 491 -72.33 12.05 40.30
N PHE A 492 -72.88 11.58 39.17
CA PHE A 492 -74.12 12.13 38.61
C PHE A 492 -75.40 11.60 39.27
N ASN A 493 -75.30 10.56 40.13
CA ASN A 493 -76.47 9.98 40.79
C ASN A 493 -76.72 10.52 42.22
N GLU A 494 -75.85 11.38 42.75
CA GLU A 494 -75.97 11.91 44.13
C GLU A 494 -76.48 13.36 44.22
N ASN A 495 -76.72 14.05 43.09
CA ASN A 495 -77.17 15.45 43.07
C ASN A 495 -78.46 15.66 42.25
N ASN A 496 -79.49 14.87 42.51
CA ASN A 496 -80.85 15.20 42.06
C ASN A 496 -81.82 15.29 43.24
N PRO A 497 -82.14 16.50 43.74
CA PRO A 497 -83.27 16.70 44.64
C PRO A 497 -84.55 17.04 43.86
N ALA A 498 -85.59 16.25 44.15
CA ALA A 498 -87.02 16.49 43.97
C ALA A 498 -87.66 16.35 42.57
N GLY A 499 -88.66 15.46 42.54
CA GLY A 499 -89.61 15.16 41.48
C GLY A 499 -90.40 13.92 41.89
#